data_AF-A0A822Z609-F1
#
_entry.id   AF-A0A822Z609-F1
#
_cell.length_a   1.000
_cell.length_b   1.000
_cell.length_c   1.000
_cell.angle_alpha   90.00
_cell.angle_beta   90.00
_cell.angle_gamma   90.00
#
_symmetry.space_group_name_H-M   'P 1'
#
loop_
_entity.id
_entity.type
_entity.pdbx_description
1 polymer ?
#
loop_
_entity_poly.entity_id
_entity_poly.type
_entity_poly.pdbx_seq_one_letter_code
_entity_poly.pdbx_strand_id
1 'polypeptide(L)'
;MTIYFPYSDKEKRPTTLHGSIEKLLYDPKQNDECIGTLRDHSKPIIFSMAWLDRMKNITGLVEFYGRNFRLRELANLVVVAGYNDVKKSNDREEIEEIEKMHGLIKQYNLDGQFRWLSGPSFSQVLPSQQPFGLSGQLPISQPQV
;
A
#
# COMPACT_ATOMS: atom_id res chain seq x y z
N MET A 1 20.49 -13.70 1.52
CA MET A 1 19.94 -12.39 1.91
C MET A 1 18.55 -12.62 2.46
N THR A 2 18.28 -12.25 3.71
CA THR A 2 16.99 -12.50 4.38
C THR A 2 16.23 -11.19 4.47
N ILE A 3 15.08 -11.10 3.79
CA ILE A 3 14.28 -9.87 3.71
C ILE A 3 13.36 -9.72 4.93
N TYR A 4 12.81 -10.83 5.43
CA TYR A 4 11.92 -10.85 6.59
C TYR A 4 12.62 -11.49 7.77
N PHE A 5 12.74 -10.76 8.87
CA PHE A 5 13.32 -11.20 10.12
C PHE A 5 12.54 -10.62 11.30
N PRO A 6 12.63 -11.20 12.50
CA PRO A 6 11.87 -10.73 13.66
C PRO A 6 12.16 -9.27 13.97
N TYR A 7 11.10 -8.50 14.26
CA TYR A 7 11.23 -7.09 14.60
C TYR A 7 12.14 -6.86 15.82
N SER A 8 12.28 -7.82 16.72
CA SER A 8 13.11 -7.72 17.93
C SER A 8 14.63 -7.71 17.66
N ASP A 9 15.07 -8.15 16.48
CA ASP A 9 16.49 -8.20 16.11
C ASP A 9 16.98 -6.80 15.68
N LYS A 10 17.45 -6.01 16.65
CA LYS A 10 17.81 -4.61 16.46
C LYS A 10 19.00 -4.41 15.52
N GLU A 11 19.95 -5.35 15.49
CA GLU A 11 21.16 -5.25 14.65
C GLU A 11 20.83 -5.37 13.16
N LYS A 12 19.77 -6.11 12.83
CA LYS A 12 19.31 -6.27 11.44
C LYS A 12 18.37 -5.16 10.97
N ARG A 13 17.90 -4.28 11.85
CA ARG A 13 16.94 -3.22 11.47
C ARG A 13 17.61 -2.20 10.53
N PRO A 14 17.03 -1.93 9.34
CA PRO A 14 17.57 -0.95 8.41
C PRO A 14 17.20 0.47 8.86
N THR A 15 17.90 0.98 9.88
CA THR A 15 17.63 2.29 10.48
C THR A 15 17.77 3.46 9.51
N THR A 16 18.53 3.29 8.43
CA THR A 16 18.66 4.26 7.33
C THR A 16 17.34 4.51 6.59
N LEU A 17 16.39 3.56 6.62
CA LEU A 17 15.08 3.71 5.99
C LEU A 17 14.03 4.39 6.87
N HIS A 18 14.32 4.60 8.17
CA HIS A 18 13.33 5.13 9.11
C HIS A 18 12.78 6.50 8.66
N GLY A 19 13.65 7.42 8.21
CA GLY A 19 13.20 8.73 7.73
C GLY A 19 12.28 8.65 6.51
N SER A 20 12.55 7.73 5.60
CA SER A 20 11.70 7.51 4.41
C SER A 20 10.35 6.87 4.78
N ILE A 21 10.35 5.92 5.71
CA ILE A 21 9.13 5.26 6.21
C ILE A 21 8.27 6.26 6.99
N GLU A 22 8.88 7.06 7.87
CA GLU A 22 8.17 8.10 8.62
C GLU A 22 7.54 9.13 7.69
N LYS A 23 8.29 9.57 6.66
CA LYS A 23 7.73 10.46 5.65
C LYS A 23 6.55 9.82 4.92
N LEU A 24 6.69 8.56 4.50
CA LEU A 24 5.63 7.86 3.77
C LEU A 24 4.33 7.75 4.60
N LEU A 25 4.46 7.46 5.90
CA LEU A 25 3.33 7.28 6.80
C LEU A 25 2.71 8.60 7.28
N TYR A 26 3.54 9.60 7.60
CA TYR A 26 3.13 10.76 8.39
C TYR A 26 3.20 12.10 7.66
N ASP A 27 3.74 12.17 6.44
CA ASP A 27 3.74 13.41 5.65
C ASP A 27 2.28 13.81 5.32
N PRO A 28 1.78 15.00 5.73
CA PRO A 28 0.40 15.38 5.49
C PRO A 28 0.08 15.64 4.02
N LYS A 29 1.10 15.74 3.16
CA LYS A 29 0.94 16.02 1.73
C LYS A 29 0.07 14.98 1.04
N GLN A 30 -1.00 15.46 0.41
CA GLN A 30 -1.86 14.66 -0.46
C GLN A 30 -1.34 14.72 -1.89
N ASN A 31 -1.11 13.57 -2.52
CA ASN A 31 -0.61 13.46 -3.88
C ASN A 31 -0.99 12.11 -4.51
N ASP A 32 -0.55 11.88 -5.73
CA ASP A 32 -0.79 10.63 -6.45
C ASP A 32 -0.04 9.41 -5.86
N GLU A 33 0.59 9.57 -4.71
CA GLU A 33 1.30 8.51 -3.99
C GLU A 33 0.65 8.20 -2.64
N CYS A 34 0.01 9.19 -2.03
CA CYS A 34 -0.52 9.14 -0.68
C CYS A 34 -1.84 9.91 -0.56
N ILE A 35 -2.87 9.23 -0.03
CA ILE A 35 -4.17 9.81 0.30
C ILE A 35 -4.47 9.58 1.79
N GLY A 36 -5.07 10.58 2.43
CA GLY A 36 -5.38 10.61 3.86
C GLY A 36 -4.18 10.99 4.71
N THR A 37 -4.43 11.17 6.00
CA THR A 37 -3.42 11.52 7.01
C THR A 37 -3.62 10.70 8.27
N LEU A 38 -2.58 10.57 9.09
CA LEU A 38 -2.67 10.00 10.44
C LEU A 38 -2.44 11.14 11.43
N ARG A 39 -3.43 11.48 12.26
CA ARG A 39 -3.30 12.58 13.24
C ARG A 39 -2.65 12.13 14.53
N ASP A 40 -2.95 10.92 14.98
CA ASP A 40 -2.41 10.35 16.20
C ASP A 40 -1.41 9.24 15.85
N HIS A 41 -0.13 9.58 15.88
CA HIS A 41 0.96 8.64 15.56
C HIS A 41 1.24 7.64 16.70
N SER A 42 0.64 7.82 17.88
CA SER A 42 0.81 6.90 19.01
C SER A 42 -0.06 5.66 18.88
N LYS A 43 -1.12 5.72 18.07
CA LYS A 43 -2.02 4.59 17.84
C LYS A 43 -1.32 3.48 17.07
N PRO A 44 -1.62 2.21 17.40
CA PRO A 44 -1.20 1.08 16.58
C PRO A 44 -1.76 1.20 15.16
N ILE A 45 -1.03 0.62 14.21
CA ILE A 45 -1.40 0.60 12.80
C ILE A 45 -1.92 -0.78 12.45
N ILE A 46 -3.14 -0.84 11.91
CA ILE A 46 -3.61 -1.97 11.12
C ILE A 46 -3.02 -1.79 9.73
N PHE A 47 -2.16 -2.72 9.31
CA PHE A 47 -1.46 -2.65 8.03
C PHE A 47 -1.97 -3.74 7.09
N SER A 48 -2.28 -3.36 5.85
CA SER A 48 -2.56 -4.30 4.76
C SER A 48 -1.86 -3.87 3.49
N MET A 49 -1.30 -4.82 2.75
CA MET A 49 -0.63 -4.59 1.47
C MET A 49 -1.03 -5.67 0.48
N ALA A 50 -1.63 -5.27 -0.64
CA ALA A 50 -2.09 -6.17 -1.68
C ALA A 50 -2.37 -5.40 -2.98
N TRP A 51 -2.61 -6.12 -4.07
CA TRP A 51 -3.18 -5.51 -5.27
C TRP A 51 -4.59 -4.99 -5.00
N LEU A 52 -4.99 -3.98 -5.75
CA LEU A 52 -6.32 -3.38 -5.65
C LEU A 52 -7.25 -4.02 -6.68
N ASP A 53 -7.70 -5.23 -6.36
CA ASP A 53 -8.69 -5.98 -7.13
C ASP A 53 -9.83 -6.44 -6.22
N ARG A 54 -10.94 -6.89 -6.84
CA ARG A 54 -12.14 -7.33 -6.13
C ARG A 54 -11.89 -8.55 -5.24
N MET A 55 -10.97 -9.43 -5.61
CA MET A 55 -10.68 -10.67 -4.88
C MET A 55 -9.92 -10.39 -3.58
N LYS A 56 -9.02 -9.39 -3.56
CA LYS A 56 -8.33 -8.96 -2.34
C LYS A 56 -9.24 -8.21 -1.38
N ASN A 57 -10.31 -7.60 -1.88
CA ASN A 57 -11.35 -6.94 -1.10
C ASN A 57 -10.81 -5.90 -0.10
N ILE A 58 -9.81 -5.12 -0.53
CA ILE A 58 -9.21 -4.06 0.30
C ILE A 58 -10.25 -2.97 0.61
N THR A 59 -11.12 -2.63 -0.35
CA THR A 59 -12.21 -1.68 -0.10
C THR A 59 -13.20 -2.18 0.94
N GLY A 60 -13.45 -3.49 1.03
CA GLY A 60 -14.27 -4.07 2.10
C GLY A 60 -13.64 -3.92 3.49
N LEU A 61 -12.32 -4.08 3.62
CA LEU A 61 -11.60 -3.79 4.87
C LEU A 61 -11.77 -2.32 5.27
N VAL A 62 -11.61 -1.39 4.32
CA VAL A 62 -11.78 0.05 4.55
C VAL A 62 -13.20 0.39 4.95
N GLU A 63 -14.20 -0.25 4.35
CA GLU A 63 -15.60 -0.10 4.72
C GLU A 63 -15.87 -0.57 6.16
N PHE A 64 -15.39 -1.77 6.54
CA PHE A 64 -15.55 -2.28 7.90
C PHE A 64 -14.87 -1.40 8.94
N TYR A 65 -13.67 -0.92 8.63
CA TYR A 65 -12.98 0.05 9.47
C TYR A 65 -13.79 1.35 9.61
N GLY A 66 -14.25 1.91 8.50
CA GLY A 66 -15.01 3.17 8.49
C GLY A 66 -16.30 3.13 9.30
N ARG A 67 -16.99 1.98 9.28
CA ARG A 67 -18.23 1.74 10.05
C ARG A 67 -18.00 1.54 11.55
N ASN A 68 -16.82 1.11 11.98
CA ASN A 68 -16.55 0.75 13.37
C ASN A 68 -15.83 1.88 14.13
N PHE A 69 -16.60 2.76 14.78
CA PHE A 69 -16.05 3.88 15.56
C PHE A 69 -15.06 3.43 16.64
N ARG A 70 -15.37 2.35 17.36
CA ARG A 70 -14.48 1.84 18.42
C ARG A 70 -13.13 1.40 17.85
N LEU A 71 -13.10 0.76 16.68
CA LEU A 71 -11.84 0.36 16.04
C LEU A 71 -11.01 1.58 15.63
N ARG A 72 -11.67 2.60 15.08
CA ARG A 72 -11.07 3.88 14.67
C ARG A 72 -10.51 4.68 15.86
N GLU A 73 -11.13 4.55 17.03
CA GLU A 73 -10.58 5.13 18.26
C GLU A 73 -9.29 4.42 18.69
N LEU A 74 -9.21 3.10 18.50
CA LEU A 74 -8.09 2.28 19.00
C LEU A 74 -6.88 2.20 18.07
N ALA A 75 -7.07 2.31 16.75
CA ALA A 75 -6.00 2.09 15.78
C ALA A 75 -6.17 2.96 14.54
N ASN A 76 -5.06 3.22 13.84
CA ASN A 76 -5.06 3.78 12.48
C ASN A 76 -5.11 2.66 11.45
N LEU A 77 -5.63 2.94 10.25
CA LEU A 77 -5.58 2.01 9.12
C LEU A 77 -4.62 2.52 8.04
N VAL A 78 -3.64 1.70 7.67
CA VAL A 78 -2.72 1.96 6.57
C VAL A 78 -2.86 0.85 5.53
N VAL A 79 -3.17 1.23 4.30
CA VAL A 79 -3.28 0.31 3.17
C VAL A 79 -2.29 0.68 2.08
N VAL A 80 -1.57 -0.31 1.58
CA VAL A 80 -0.72 -0.19 0.37
C VAL A 80 -1.40 -0.99 -0.73
N ALA A 81 -2.02 -0.31 -1.69
CA ALA A 81 -2.76 -0.99 -2.74
C ALA A 81 -2.92 -0.16 -4.01
N GLY A 82 -2.64 -0.78 -5.16
CA GLY A 82 -2.94 -0.25 -6.50
C GLY A 82 -2.42 1.16 -6.78
N TYR A 83 -2.94 1.75 -7.85
CA TYR A 83 -2.90 3.20 -8.05
C TYR A 83 -3.98 3.89 -7.22
N ASN A 84 -3.80 5.18 -6.95
CA ASN A 84 -4.83 6.00 -6.31
C ASN A 84 -5.55 6.97 -7.27
N ASP A 85 -5.18 6.96 -8.55
CA ASP A 85 -5.81 7.72 -9.63
C ASP A 85 -6.24 6.76 -10.74
N VAL A 86 -7.52 6.79 -11.09
CA VAL A 86 -8.11 5.99 -12.17
C VAL A 86 -7.39 6.19 -13.50
N LYS A 87 -6.83 7.37 -13.75
CA LYS A 87 -6.13 7.69 -15.01
C LYS A 87 -4.80 6.94 -15.17
N LYS A 88 -4.30 6.33 -14.09
CA LYS A 88 -3.04 5.58 -14.08
C LYS A 88 -3.25 4.08 -14.26
N SER A 89 -4.50 3.62 -14.20
CA SER A 89 -4.84 2.22 -14.43
C SER A 89 -5.50 2.04 -15.79
N ASN A 90 -5.19 0.90 -16.43
CA ASN A 90 -5.90 0.40 -17.61
C ASN A 90 -6.74 -0.84 -17.27
N ASP A 91 -6.75 -1.26 -16.01
CA ASP A 91 -7.53 -2.41 -15.55
C ASP A 91 -8.88 -1.95 -15.00
N ARG A 92 -9.97 -2.50 -15.56
CA ARG A 92 -11.32 -2.07 -15.22
C ARG A 92 -11.69 -2.40 -13.78
N GLU A 93 -11.22 -3.52 -13.24
CA GLU A 93 -11.52 -3.89 -11.85
C GLU A 93 -10.80 -2.99 -10.87
N GLU A 94 -9.52 -2.67 -11.14
CA GLU A 94 -8.75 -1.72 -10.34
C GLU A 94 -9.39 -0.33 -10.38
N ILE A 95 -9.81 0.16 -11.56
CA ILE A 95 -10.50 1.45 -11.69
C ILE A 95 -11.75 1.51 -10.80
N GLU A 96 -12.60 0.47 -10.83
CA GLU A 96 -13.80 0.40 -10.02
C GLU A 96 -13.48 0.37 -8.51
N GLU A 97 -12.44 -0.36 -8.11
CA GLU A 97 -12.00 -0.40 -6.71
C GLU A 97 -11.34 0.92 -6.26
N ILE A 98 -10.65 1.65 -7.14
CA ILE A 98 -10.14 3.01 -6.89
C ILE A 98 -11.31 3.95 -6.62
N GLU A 99 -12.32 3.98 -7.49
CA GLU A 99 -13.49 4.83 -7.33
C GLU A 99 -14.23 4.53 -6.03
N LYS A 100 -14.41 3.23 -5.73
CA LYS A 100 -15.01 2.79 -4.46
C LYS A 100 -14.18 3.22 -3.26
N MET A 101 -12.86 3.09 -3.31
CA MET A 101 -11.96 3.53 -2.24
C MET A 101 -12.13 5.02 -1.95
N HIS A 102 -12.11 5.87 -2.97
CA HIS A 102 -12.38 7.31 -2.84
C HIS A 102 -13.76 7.59 -2.25
N GLY A 103 -14.78 6.87 -2.71
CA GLY A 103 -16.13 6.94 -2.19
C GLY A 103 -16.20 6.66 -0.69
N LEU A 104 -15.56 5.57 -0.23
CA LEU A 104 -15.52 5.17 1.18
C LEU A 104 -14.77 6.18 2.06
N ILE A 105 -13.62 6.68 1.60
CA ILE A 105 -12.84 7.71 2.31
C ILE A 105 -13.71 8.94 2.59
N LYS A 106 -14.44 9.41 1.57
CA LYS A 106 -15.35 10.55 1.69
C LYS A 106 -16.57 10.22 2.56
N GLN A 107 -17.19 9.07 2.34
CA GLN A 107 -18.41 8.65 3.04
C GLN A 107 -18.20 8.54 4.56
N TYR A 108 -17.09 7.95 5.00
CA TYR A 108 -16.82 7.72 6.42
C TYR A 108 -15.91 8.78 7.06
N ASN A 109 -15.55 9.83 6.30
CA ASN A 109 -14.64 10.90 6.72
C ASN A 109 -13.37 10.33 7.40
N LEU A 110 -12.59 9.56 6.63
CA LEU A 110 -11.48 8.77 7.17
C LEU A 110 -10.18 9.58 7.36
N ASP A 111 -10.14 10.84 6.93
CA ASP A 111 -8.95 11.69 7.11
C ASP A 111 -8.57 11.81 8.60
N GLY A 112 -7.27 11.71 8.86
CA GLY A 112 -6.68 11.72 10.20
C GLY A 112 -6.59 10.35 10.88
N GLN A 113 -7.20 9.30 10.30
CA GLN A 113 -7.20 7.94 10.86
C GLN A 113 -6.90 6.87 9.80
N PHE A 114 -6.68 7.29 8.55
CA PHE A 114 -6.50 6.41 7.41
C PHE A 114 -5.42 6.96 6.47
N ARG A 115 -4.60 6.04 5.96
CA ARG A 115 -3.56 6.33 4.98
C ARG A 115 -3.57 5.29 3.88
N TRP A 116 -3.77 5.75 2.65
CA TRP A 116 -3.65 4.93 1.45
C TRP A 116 -2.38 5.30 0.70
N LEU A 117 -1.50 4.31 0.55
CA LEU A 117 -0.24 4.41 -0.17
C LEU A 117 -0.38 3.68 -1.51
N SER A 118 0.01 4.36 -2.59
CA SER A 118 0.09 3.79 -3.92
C SER A 118 1.19 2.73 -3.97
N GLY A 119 0.87 1.54 -4.49
CA GLY A 119 1.81 0.40 -4.57
C GLY A 119 3.12 0.70 -5.32
N PRO A 120 3.06 1.33 -6.51
CA PRO A 120 4.26 1.74 -7.25
C PRO A 120 5.16 2.74 -6.50
N SER A 121 4.58 3.64 -5.69
CA SER A 121 5.36 4.59 -4.87
C SER A 121 5.95 3.91 -3.63
N PHE A 122 5.21 3.00 -2.99
CA PHE A 122 5.74 2.19 -1.87
C PHE A 122 6.97 1.36 -2.30
N SER A 123 6.94 0.82 -3.52
CA SER A 123 8.03 0.01 -4.06
C SER A 123 9.35 0.78 -4.24
N GLN A 124 9.30 2.11 -4.34
CA GLN A 124 10.49 2.98 -4.46
C GLN A 124 11.12 3.33 -3.10
N VAL A 125 10.34 3.25 -2.02
CA VAL A 125 10.84 3.46 -0.65
C VAL A 125 11.62 2.24 -0.16
N LEU A 126 11.32 1.06 -0.72
CA LEU A 126 12.16 -0.11 -0.55
C LEU A 126 13.45 0.07 -1.37
N PRO A 127 14.64 -0.24 -0.83
CA PRO A 127 15.87 -0.22 -1.59
C PRO A 127 15.65 -0.98 -2.89
N SER A 128 15.97 -0.32 -4.00
CA SER A 128 15.81 -0.83 -5.36
C SER A 128 16.31 -2.27 -5.43
N GLN A 129 15.38 -3.22 -5.49
CA GLN A 129 15.62 -4.45 -6.22
C GLN A 129 15.90 -3.97 -7.65
N GLN A 130 17.13 -4.19 -8.12
CA GLN A 130 17.45 -3.98 -9.53
C GLN A 130 16.34 -4.61 -10.38
N PRO A 131 15.91 -3.97 -11.49
CA PRO A 131 14.92 -4.57 -12.34
C PRO A 131 15.47 -5.91 -12.81
N PHE A 132 14.83 -7.00 -12.42
CA PHE A 132 15.01 -8.27 -13.11
C PHE A 132 14.67 -7.99 -14.56
N GLY A 133 15.69 -8.00 -15.41
CA GLY A 133 15.53 -7.85 -16.85
C GLY A 133 14.60 -8.94 -17.35
N LEU A 134 13.35 -8.59 -17.63
CA LEU A 134 12.52 -9.34 -18.55
C LEU A 134 12.99 -8.98 -19.96
N SER A 135 14.16 -9.53 -20.30
CA SER A 135 14.73 -9.51 -21.64
C SER A 135 14.78 -10.94 -22.15
N GLY A 136 13.83 -11.29 -23.02
CA GLY A 136 14.08 -12.22 -24.13
C GLY A 136 14.07 -13.72 -23.85
N GLN A 137 13.00 -14.36 -24.35
CA GLN A 137 13.01 -15.64 -25.08
C GLN A 137 13.46 -16.91 -24.33
N LEU A 138 12.48 -17.75 -24.00
CA LEU A 138 12.67 -19.19 -23.80
C LEU A 138 13.18 -19.81 -25.12
N PRO A 139 14.30 -20.56 -25.14
CA PRO A 139 14.69 -21.30 -26.33
C PRO A 139 13.72 -22.47 -26.52
N ILE A 140 12.92 -22.40 -27.58
CA ILE A 140 12.17 -23.55 -28.10
C ILE A 140 13.21 -24.51 -28.67
N SER A 141 13.45 -25.63 -27.99
CA SER A 141 14.22 -26.74 -28.52
C SER A 141 13.46 -27.34 -29.70
N GLN A 142 14.00 -27.21 -30.92
CA GLN A 142 13.53 -28.01 -32.05
C GLN A 142 13.99 -29.46 -31.89
N PRO A 143 13.15 -30.47 -32.17
CA PRO A 143 13.56 -31.87 -32.19
C PRO A 143 14.44 -32.12 -33.42
N GLN A 144 15.59 -32.76 -33.21
CA GLN A 144 16.44 -33.27 -34.29
C GLN A 144 15.74 -34.46 -34.96
N VAL A 145 15.66 -34.41 -36.30
CA VAL A 145 15.49 -35.56 -37.20
C VAL A 145 16.83 -35.85 -37.83
#